data_AF-A0A351ZXK5-F1
#
_entry.id   AF-A0A351ZXK5-F1
#
_cell.length_a   1.000
_cell.length_b   1.000
_cell.length_c   1.000
_cell.angle_alpha   90.00
_cell.angle_beta   90.00
_cell.angle_gamma   90.00
#
_symmetry.space_group_name_H-M   'P 1'
#
loop_
_entity.id
_entity.type
_entity.pdbx_description
1 polymer ?
#
loop_
_entity_poly.entity_id
_entity_poly.type
_entity_poly.pdbx_seq_one_letter_code
_entity_poly.pdbx_strand_id
1 'polypeptide(L)'
;MKILLLALLQAALILSCATQRQPDGPSVAGRLEFDQLKHRDPALGVIPSDMRHKELDFARRLERDVLGGKSSEQTQSYASWTSGGPWNIGGRTRAIAFDVRDPKVIVVGAVSGGIWRSTDAG
;
A
#
# COMPACT_ATOMS: atom_id res chain seq x y z
N MET A 1 21.47 -16.34 51.80
CA MET A 1 20.69 -15.33 51.06
C MET A 1 21.19 -15.02 49.65
N LYS A 2 22.52 -14.89 49.40
CA LYS A 2 23.05 -14.56 48.05
C LYS A 2 22.78 -15.61 46.95
N ILE A 3 22.83 -16.90 47.29
CA ILE A 3 22.61 -18.01 46.32
C ILE A 3 21.15 -18.06 45.85
N LEU A 4 20.19 -17.77 46.75
CA LEU A 4 18.76 -17.73 46.42
C LEU A 4 18.43 -16.54 45.49
N LEU A 5 19.09 -15.40 45.71
CA LEU A 5 18.96 -14.22 44.86
C LEU A 5 19.51 -14.46 43.45
N LEU A 6 20.63 -15.18 43.33
CA LEU A 6 21.21 -15.53 42.03
C LEU A 6 20.33 -16.50 41.24
N ALA A 7 19.76 -17.50 41.91
CA ALA A 7 18.87 -18.46 41.28
C ALA A 7 17.56 -17.81 40.77
N LEU A 8 17.00 -16.86 41.53
CA LEU A 8 15.83 -16.07 41.11
C LEU A 8 16.15 -15.15 39.91
N LEU A 9 17.35 -14.56 39.88
CA LEU A 9 17.79 -13.71 38.76
C LEU A 9 18.01 -14.52 37.47
N GLN A 10 18.57 -15.73 37.58
CA GLN A 10 18.76 -16.63 36.43
C GLN A 10 17.42 -17.15 35.89
N ALA A 11 16.48 -17.51 36.77
CA ALA A 11 15.13 -17.92 36.35
C ALA A 11 14.40 -16.79 35.61
N ALA A 12 14.53 -15.54 36.06
CA ALA A 12 13.97 -14.37 35.40
C ALA A 12 14.59 -14.12 34.01
N LEU A 13 15.90 -14.35 33.86
CA LEU A 13 16.60 -14.21 32.58
C LEU A 13 16.17 -15.28 31.56
N ILE A 14 15.98 -16.52 32.03
CA ILE A 14 15.54 -17.65 31.18
C ILE A 14 14.08 -17.46 30.73
N LEU A 15 13.19 -16.95 31.59
CA LEU A 15 11.82 -16.61 31.19
C LEU A 15 11.77 -15.42 30.22
N SER A 16 12.65 -14.43 30.37
CA SER A 16 12.74 -13.27 29.46
C SER A 16 13.24 -13.66 28.05
N CYS A 17 13.98 -14.77 27.94
CA CYS A 17 14.55 -15.26 26.69
C CYS A 17 13.62 -16.22 25.92
N ALA A 18 12.44 -16.53 26.45
CA ALA A 18 11.39 -17.20 25.68
C ALA A 18 10.79 -16.22 24.66
N THR A 19 11.55 -15.90 23.61
CA THR A 19 11.07 -15.18 22.44
C THR A 19 9.89 -15.94 21.87
N GLN A 20 8.71 -15.35 22.03
CA GLN A 20 7.50 -15.80 21.37
C GLN A 20 7.78 -15.75 19.87
N ARG A 21 7.87 -16.92 19.22
CA ARG A 21 8.00 -17.02 17.77
C ARG A 21 6.70 -16.48 17.17
N GLN A 22 6.67 -15.19 16.86
CA GLN A 22 5.62 -14.59 16.06
C GLN A 22 5.67 -15.27 14.69
N PRO A 23 4.57 -15.87 14.23
CA PRO A 23 4.54 -16.48 12.90
C PRO A 23 4.91 -15.41 11.88
N ASP A 24 5.83 -15.77 10.99
CA ASP A 24 6.57 -14.87 10.09
C ASP A 24 5.70 -14.30 8.94
N GLY A 25 4.38 -14.19 9.15
CA GLY A 25 3.40 -13.68 8.20
C GLY A 25 2.14 -13.22 8.92
N PRO A 26 1.29 -12.39 8.28
CA PRO A 26 0.07 -11.93 8.89
C PRO A 26 -0.79 -13.15 9.26
N SER A 27 -0.99 -13.38 10.55
CA SER A 27 -1.97 -14.35 11.02
C SER A 27 -3.34 -13.98 10.45
N VAL A 28 -4.30 -14.92 10.38
CA VAL A 28 -5.68 -14.58 9.98
C VAL A 28 -6.22 -13.42 10.83
N ALA A 29 -5.85 -13.39 12.11
CA ALA A 29 -6.13 -12.27 13.01
C ALA A 29 -5.44 -10.96 12.57
N GLY A 30 -4.16 -11.00 12.23
CA GLY A 30 -3.42 -9.82 11.76
C GLY A 30 -3.88 -9.30 10.39
N ARG A 31 -4.33 -10.18 9.49
CA ARG A 31 -4.93 -9.77 8.21
C ARG A 31 -6.30 -9.13 8.43
N LEU A 32 -7.13 -9.72 9.29
CA LEU A 32 -8.43 -9.17 9.64
C LEU A 32 -8.28 -7.79 10.29
N GLU A 33 -7.37 -7.65 11.24
CA GLU A 33 -7.06 -6.37 11.90
C GLU A 33 -6.57 -5.33 10.89
N PHE A 34 -5.65 -5.70 10.00
CA PHE A 34 -5.16 -4.83 8.94
C PHE A 34 -6.30 -4.34 8.03
N ASP A 35 -7.17 -5.25 7.59
CA ASP A 35 -8.30 -4.90 6.72
C ASP A 35 -9.31 -4.02 7.47
N GLN A 36 -9.55 -4.25 8.76
CA GLN A 36 -10.38 -3.40 9.62
C GLN A 36 -9.80 -1.99 9.75
N LEU A 37 -8.49 -1.86 10.01
CA LEU A 37 -7.81 -0.56 10.11
C LEU A 37 -7.84 0.21 8.79
N LYS A 38 -7.74 -0.50 7.65
CA LYS A 38 -7.75 0.07 6.30
C LYS A 38 -9.14 0.58 5.89
N HIS A 39 -10.20 -0.12 6.26
CA HIS A 39 -11.55 0.14 5.76
C HIS A 39 -12.47 0.90 6.72
N ARG A 40 -12.07 1.05 7.99
CA ARG A 40 -12.85 1.83 8.96
C ARG A 40 -12.86 3.32 8.61
N ASP A 41 -13.96 3.98 8.97
CA ASP A 41 -14.05 5.42 8.94
C ASP A 41 -13.06 6.01 9.98
N PRO A 42 -12.18 6.97 9.61
CA PRO A 42 -11.20 7.55 10.53
C PRO A 42 -11.82 8.29 11.73
N ALA A 43 -13.02 8.84 11.58
CA ALA A 43 -13.74 9.54 12.64
C ALA A 43 -14.52 8.58 13.55
N LEU A 44 -15.13 7.53 12.97
CA LEU A 44 -15.97 6.58 13.71
C LEU A 44 -15.20 5.36 14.26
N GLY A 45 -14.01 5.08 13.72
CA GLY A 45 -13.19 3.94 14.12
C GLY A 45 -13.77 2.57 13.75
N VAL A 46 -14.90 2.53 13.04
CA VAL A 46 -15.58 1.31 12.59
C VAL A 46 -15.86 1.37 11.09
N ILE A 47 -16.01 0.21 10.45
CA ILE A 47 -16.58 0.12 9.11
C ILE A 47 -18.08 0.42 9.24
N PRO A 48 -18.63 1.41 8.52
CA PRO A 48 -20.06 1.70 8.58
C PRO A 48 -20.91 0.47 8.26
N SER A 49 -22.11 0.40 8.83
CA SER A 49 -23.05 -0.66 8.48
C SER A 49 -23.52 -0.50 7.03
N ASP A 50 -24.02 -1.60 6.47
CA ASP A 50 -24.69 -1.63 5.16
C ASP A 50 -23.81 -1.30 3.94
N MET A 51 -22.49 -1.36 4.08
CA MET A 51 -21.55 -1.01 3.00
C MET A 51 -21.70 -1.89 1.76
N ARG A 52 -22.12 -3.16 1.91
CA ARG A 52 -22.36 -4.05 0.77
C ARG A 52 -23.53 -3.58 -0.10
N HIS A 53 -24.64 -3.15 0.50
CA HIS A 53 -25.77 -2.64 -0.28
C HIS A 53 -25.38 -1.34 -1.00
N LYS A 54 -24.67 -0.43 -0.32
CA LYS A 54 -24.15 0.82 -0.92
C LYS A 54 -23.20 0.57 -2.11
N GLU A 55 -22.31 -0.40 -1.99
CA GLU A 55 -21.39 -0.77 -3.08
C GLU A 55 -22.13 -1.41 -4.26
N LEU A 56 -23.12 -2.29 -4.01
CA LEU A 56 -23.99 -2.81 -5.06
C LEU A 56 -24.80 -1.70 -5.74
N ASP A 57 -25.32 -0.74 -4.99
CA ASP A 57 -26.07 0.40 -5.52
C ASP A 57 -25.20 1.34 -6.35
N PHE A 58 -23.93 1.49 -5.98
CA PHE A 58 -22.93 2.19 -6.78
C PHE A 58 -22.62 1.42 -8.07
N ALA A 59 -22.31 0.13 -7.98
CA ALA A 59 -21.98 -0.70 -9.14
C ALA A 59 -23.09 -0.73 -10.19
N ARG A 60 -24.37 -0.83 -9.76
CA ARG A 60 -25.53 -0.75 -10.67
C ARG A 60 -25.66 0.59 -11.39
N ARG A 61 -25.14 1.67 -10.81
CA ARG A 61 -25.20 3.02 -11.40
C ARG A 61 -23.94 3.39 -12.17
N LEU A 62 -22.82 2.70 -11.92
CA LEU A 62 -21.52 2.98 -12.50
C LEU A 62 -21.57 3.06 -14.03
N GLU A 63 -22.25 2.11 -14.68
CA GLU A 63 -22.40 2.12 -16.15
C GLU A 63 -23.17 3.34 -16.64
N ARG A 64 -24.25 3.75 -15.95
CA ARG A 64 -25.02 4.93 -16.34
C ARG A 64 -24.22 6.22 -16.14
N ASP A 65 -23.58 6.34 -14.98
CA ASP A 65 -22.99 7.59 -14.51
C ASP A 65 -21.59 7.83 -15.12
N VAL A 66 -20.84 6.76 -15.44
CA VAL A 66 -19.48 6.83 -16.01
C VAL A 66 -19.46 6.45 -17.50
N LEU A 67 -20.24 5.45 -17.92
CA LEU A 67 -20.18 4.90 -19.28
C LEU A 67 -21.29 5.42 -20.19
N GLY A 68 -22.44 5.85 -19.65
CA GLY A 68 -23.46 6.67 -20.32
C GLY A 68 -23.85 6.27 -21.76
N GLY A 69 -23.79 4.99 -22.11
CA GLY A 69 -24.03 4.50 -23.49
C GLY A 69 -23.01 4.97 -24.54
N LYS A 70 -21.84 5.44 -24.11
CA LYS A 70 -20.77 5.96 -24.97
C LYS A 70 -19.79 4.84 -25.35
N SER A 71 -19.22 4.96 -26.54
CA SER A 71 -18.16 4.05 -27.01
C SER A 71 -16.90 4.14 -26.12
N SER A 72 -16.07 3.11 -26.14
CA SER A 72 -14.79 3.07 -25.42
C SER A 72 -13.94 4.33 -25.67
N GLU A 73 -13.91 4.82 -26.90
CA GLU A 73 -13.18 6.02 -27.32
C GLU A 73 -13.73 7.30 -26.65
N GLN A 74 -15.05 7.38 -26.46
CA GLN A 74 -15.72 8.54 -25.84
C GLN A 74 -15.62 8.53 -24.31
N THR A 75 -15.46 7.37 -23.67
CA THR A 75 -15.15 7.27 -22.23
C THR A 75 -13.71 7.70 -21.94
N GLN A 76 -12.78 7.39 -22.86
CA GLN A 76 -11.36 7.75 -22.73
C GLN A 76 -11.15 9.28 -22.64
N SER A 77 -12.01 10.08 -23.28
CA SER A 77 -11.87 11.55 -23.30
C SER A 77 -12.30 12.25 -22.00
N TYR A 78 -13.05 11.57 -21.11
CA TYR A 78 -13.48 12.14 -19.82
C TYR A 78 -12.55 11.77 -18.67
N ALA A 79 -11.80 10.69 -18.78
CA ALA A 79 -10.77 10.37 -17.81
C ALA A 79 -9.48 11.08 -18.21
N SER A 80 -9.36 12.37 -17.84
CA SER A 80 -8.08 13.06 -17.87
C SER A 80 -7.16 12.40 -16.84
N TRP A 81 -6.46 11.34 -17.27
CA TRP A 81 -5.46 10.68 -16.47
C TRP A 81 -4.27 11.60 -16.32
N THR A 82 -4.10 12.14 -15.12
CA THR A 82 -2.83 12.73 -14.72
C THR A 82 -1.96 11.64 -14.11
N SER A 83 -0.70 11.57 -14.52
CA SER A 83 0.26 10.71 -13.83
C SER A 83 0.41 11.23 -12.40
N GLY A 84 0.09 10.41 -11.40
CA GLY A 84 0.35 10.74 -9.99
C GLY A 84 1.83 10.81 -9.64
N GLY A 85 2.72 10.49 -10.59
CA GLY A 85 4.14 10.29 -10.37
C GLY A 85 4.42 9.12 -9.43
N PRO A 86 5.71 8.79 -9.20
CA PRO A 86 6.08 7.95 -8.07
C PRO A 86 5.85 8.74 -6.77
N TRP A 87 4.69 8.53 -6.12
CA TRP A 87 4.40 9.11 -4.82
C TRP A 87 4.99 8.23 -3.72
N ASN A 88 6.03 8.71 -3.03
CA ASN A 88 6.70 8.20 -1.82
C ASN A 88 7.02 6.69 -1.65
N ILE A 89 6.62 5.83 -2.58
CA ILE A 89 6.94 4.41 -2.65
C ILE A 89 7.91 4.24 -3.81
N GLY A 90 9.20 4.23 -3.49
CA GLY A 90 10.24 3.91 -4.46
C GLY A 90 10.10 2.46 -4.92
N GLY A 91 9.88 2.26 -6.23
CA GLY A 91 9.97 0.94 -6.84
C GLY A 91 11.41 0.48 -6.98
N ARG A 92 11.62 -0.81 -7.26
CA ARG A 92 12.96 -1.34 -7.56
C ARG A 92 13.42 -0.84 -8.94
N THR A 93 14.37 0.09 -8.93
CA THR A 93 15.03 0.60 -10.14
C THR A 93 16.05 -0.40 -10.66
N ARG A 94 15.98 -0.74 -11.95
CA ARG A 94 16.94 -1.63 -12.63
C ARG A 94 17.94 -0.88 -13.49
N ALA A 95 17.52 0.23 -14.08
CA ALA A 95 18.36 1.04 -14.96
C ALA A 95 18.00 2.52 -14.85
N ILE A 96 19.00 3.37 -15.07
CA ILE A 96 18.87 4.82 -15.17
C ILE A 96 19.79 5.29 -16.31
N ALA A 97 19.32 6.25 -17.10
CA ALA A 97 20.09 6.88 -18.16
C ALA A 97 19.79 8.38 -18.22
N PHE A 98 20.80 9.17 -18.57
CA PHE A 98 20.71 10.61 -18.76
C PHE A 98 20.80 10.92 -20.26
N ASP A 99 20.00 11.85 -20.77
CA ASP A 99 20.16 12.31 -22.16
C ASP A 99 21.52 13.02 -22.31
N VAL A 100 22.28 12.63 -23.33
CA VAL A 100 23.62 13.17 -23.62
C VAL A 100 23.59 14.65 -24.03
N ARG A 101 22.44 15.16 -24.48
CA ARG A 101 22.24 16.55 -24.89
C ARG A 101 21.70 17.44 -23.78
N ASP A 102 20.94 16.85 -22.85
CA ASP A 102 20.37 17.56 -21.70
C ASP A 102 20.31 16.63 -20.47
N PRO A 103 21.24 16.78 -19.52
CA PRO A 103 21.27 15.93 -18.33
C PRO A 103 20.08 16.14 -17.39
N LYS A 104 19.21 17.14 -17.61
CA LYS A 104 17.93 17.26 -16.89
C LYS A 104 16.91 16.23 -17.34
N VAL A 105 17.08 15.66 -18.54
CA VAL A 105 16.24 14.58 -19.03
C VAL A 105 16.78 13.26 -18.52
N ILE A 106 16.02 12.64 -17.61
CA ILE A 106 16.38 11.37 -16.98
C ILE A 106 15.35 10.32 -17.39
N VAL A 107 15.82 9.14 -17.80
CA VAL A 107 14.99 7.96 -18.09
C VAL A 107 15.32 6.86 -17.09
N VAL A 108 14.29 6.30 -16.43
CA VAL A 108 14.43 5.28 -15.40
C VAL A 108 13.60 4.05 -15.75
N GLY A 109 14.19 2.86 -15.61
CA GLY A 109 13.50 1.58 -15.77
C GLY A 109 13.24 0.92 -14.40
N ALA A 110 11.97 0.67 -14.08
CA ALA A 110 11.52 -0.04 -12.89
C ALA A 110 11.10 -1.48 -13.23
N VAL A 111 11.34 -2.45 -12.32
CA VAL A 111 11.08 -3.87 -12.64
C VAL A 111 9.59 -4.18 -12.85
N SER A 112 8.70 -3.60 -12.04
CA SER A 112 7.25 -3.74 -12.18
C SER A 112 6.54 -2.45 -12.57
N GLY A 113 7.28 -1.33 -12.65
CA GLY A 113 6.75 0.01 -12.87
C GLY A 113 6.94 0.56 -14.28
N GLY A 114 7.58 -0.18 -15.20
CA GLY A 114 7.81 0.28 -16.57
C GLY A 114 8.93 1.31 -16.71
N ILE A 115 8.82 2.18 -17.73
CA ILE A 115 9.81 3.22 -18.06
C ILE A 115 9.24 4.59 -17.69
N TRP A 116 10.04 5.38 -17.00
CA TRP A 116 9.70 6.73 -16.54
C TRP A 116 10.64 7.75 -17.16
N ARG A 117 10.15 8.97 -17.37
CA ARG A 117 10.92 10.10 -17.87
C ARG A 117 10.66 11.34 -17.01
N SER A 118 11.73 11.99 -16.56
CA SER A 118 11.72 13.35 -16.02
C SER A 118 12.40 14.29 -17.02
N THR A 119 12.04 15.56 -16.97
CA THR A 119 12.62 16.64 -17.80
C THR A 119 13.17 17.80 -16.97
N ASP A 120 13.21 17.63 -15.65
CA ASP A 120 13.50 18.62 -14.62
C ASP A 120 14.54 18.13 -13.60
N ALA A 121 15.31 17.09 -13.97
CA ALA A 121 16.35 16.45 -13.17
C ALA A 121 15.86 15.61 -11.97
N GLY A 122 14.58 15.23 -11.95
CA GLY A 122 13.91 14.43 -10.91
C GLY A 122 12.92 15.25 -10.11
#